data_AF-F0RJ23-F1
#
_entry.id   AF-F0RJ23-F1
#
_cell.length_a   1.000
_cell.length_b   1.000
_cell.length_c   1.000
_cell.angle_alpha   90.00
_cell.angle_beta   90.00
_cell.angle_gamma   90.00
#
_symmetry.space_group_name_H-M   'P 1'
#
loop_
_entity.id
_entity.type
_entity.pdbx_description
1 polymer ?
#
loop_
_entity_poly.entity_id
_entity_poly.type
_entity_poly.pdbx_seq_one_letter_code
_entity_poly.pdbx_strand_id
1 'polypeptide(L)' 'MLLWVLVGFIVLSASVVLSLTFGALRTSPQVGLFRLIAGVQFLAAAVLAGARLMGSA' A
#
# COMPACT_ATOMS: atom_id res chain seq x y z
N MET A 1 3.84 10.63 15.45
CA MET A 1 4.17 11.38 14.21
C MET A 1 4.88 10.50 13.19
N LEU A 2 5.99 9.83 13.54
CA LEU A 2 6.70 8.90 12.64
C LEU A 2 5.79 7.81 12.03
N LEU A 3 4.86 7.26 12.83
CA LEU A 3 3.93 6.22 12.40
C LEU A 3 2.99 6.69 11.28
N TRP A 4 2.53 7.95 11.33
CA TRP A 4 1.73 8.56 10.28
C TRP A 4 2.54 8.80 9.00
N VAL A 5 3.82 9.15 9.12
CA VAL A 5 4.74 9.26 7.98
C VAL A 5 4.94 7.89 7.31
N LEU A 6 5.09 6.82 8.11
CA LEU A 6 5.20 5.46 7.60
C LEU A 6 3.92 5.02 6.87
N VAL A 7 2.75 5.27 7.46
CA VAL A 7 1.45 4.99 6.81
C VAL A 7 1.34 5.75 5.49
N GLY A 8 1.67 7.04 5.46
CA GLY A 8 1.68 7.85 4.24
C GLY A 8 2.65 7.31 3.18
N PHE A 9 3.84 6.87 3.59
CA PHE A 9 4.83 6.27 2.70
C PHE A 9 4.35 4.94 2.10
N ILE A 10 3.76 4.06 2.91
CA ILE A 10 3.20 2.78 2.45
C ILE A 10 2.07 3.03 1.44
N VAL A 11 1.18 3.98 1.74
CA VAL A 11 0.08 4.34 0.84
C VAL A 11 0.61 4.88 -0.48
N LEU A 12 1.56 5.83 -0.45
CA LEU A 12 2.17 6.38 -1.66
C LEU A 12 2.87 5.30 -2.49
N SER A 13 3.67 4.44 -1.86
CA SER A 13 4.35 3.31 -2.51
C SER A 13 3.33 2.38 -3.18
N ALA A 14 2.29 1.97 -2.44
CA ALA A 14 1.23 1.13 -2.97
C ALA A 14 0.52 1.79 -4.15
N SER A 15 0.21 3.09 -4.07
CA SER A 15 -0.40 3.87 -5.17
C SER A 15 0.48 3.92 -6.41
N VAL A 16 1.80 4.08 -6.26
CA VAL A 16 2.74 4.04 -7.40
C VAL A 16 2.72 2.67 -8.05
N VAL A 17 2.84 1.58 -7.29
CA VAL A 17 2.76 0.20 -7.82
C VAL A 17 1.42 0.00 -8.54
N LEU A 18 0.31 0.45 -7.96
CA LEU A 18 -1.01 0.32 -8.54
C LEU A 18 -1.15 1.14 -9.84
N SER A 19 -0.62 2.37 -9.87
CA SER A 19 -0.58 3.20 -11.09
C SER A 19 0.23 2.53 -12.21
N LEU A 20 1.36 1.91 -11.87
CA LEU A 20 2.19 1.18 -12.83
C LEU A 20 1.46 -0.06 -13.37
N THR A 21 0.67 -0.76 -12.52
CA THR A 21 -0.15 -1.90 -12.97
C THR A 21 -1.28 -1.51 -13.92
N PHE A 22 -1.79 -0.28 -13.86
CA PHE A 22 -2.79 0.22 -14.80
C PHE A 22 -2.19 0.86 -16.07
N GLY A 23 -0.95 1.34 -15.98
CA GLY A 23 -0.20 1.93 -17.10
C GLY A 23 0.77 0.92 -17.73
N ALA A 24 2.07 1.15 -17.48
CA ALA A 24 3.17 0.47 -18.16
C ALA A 24 3.22 -1.05 -17.97
N LEU A 25 2.70 -1.57 -16.86
CA LEU A 25 2.72 -3.00 -16.51
C LEU A 25 1.40 -3.72 -16.79
N ARG A 26 0.40 -3.08 -17.42
CA ARG A 26 -0.93 -3.70 -17.61
C ARG A 26 -0.91 -4.96 -18.48
N THR A 27 0.08 -5.07 -19.36
CA THR A 27 0.28 -6.21 -20.27
C THR A 27 1.20 -7.28 -19.67
N SER A 28 1.78 -7.03 -18.50
CA SER A 28 2.62 -8.02 -17.82
C SER A 28 1.76 -9.17 -17.30
N PRO A 29 2.13 -10.44 -17.55
CA PRO A 29 1.41 -11.60 -17.04
C PRO A 29 1.37 -11.65 -15.51
N GLN A 30 2.26 -10.92 -14.83
CA GLN A 30 2.31 -10.84 -13.37
C GLN A 30 1.57 -9.64 -12.78
N VAL A 31 0.81 -8.87 -13.58
CA VAL A 31 0.06 -7.71 -13.10
C VAL A 31 -0.88 -8.05 -11.94
N GLY A 32 -1.43 -9.28 -11.92
CA GLY A 32 -2.25 -9.78 -10.81
C GLY A 32 -1.50 -9.86 -9.48
N LEU A 33 -0.25 -10.36 -9.49
CA LEU A 33 0.59 -10.43 -8.30
C LEU A 33 0.93 -9.04 -7.77
N PHE A 34 1.27 -8.09 -8.65
CA PHE A 34 1.55 -6.71 -8.25
C PHE A 34 0.33 -6.03 -7.61
N ARG A 35 -0.88 -6.27 -8.14
CA ARG A 35 -2.12 -5.74 -7.55
C ARG A 35 -2.41 -6.39 -6.19
N LEU A 36 -2.11 -7.67 -6.03
CA LEU A 36 -2.26 -8.40 -4.76
C LEU A 36 -1.31 -7.84 -3.68
N ILE A 37 -0.04 -7.64 -4.04
CA ILE A 37 0.97 -7.02 -3.15
C ILE A 37 0.57 -5.59 -2.77
N ALA A 38 0.11 -4.79 -3.74
CA ALA A 38 -0.39 -3.45 -3.46
C ALA A 38 -1.61 -3.47 -2.52
N GLY A 39 -2.54 -4.40 -2.71
CA GLY A 39 -3.68 -4.62 -1.80
C GLY A 39 -3.25 -4.96 -0.38
N VAL A 40 -2.25 -5.84 -0.21
CA VAL A 40 -1.68 -6.17 1.11
C VAL A 40 -1.02 -4.96 1.76
N GLN A 41 -0.32 -4.12 0.99
CA GLN A 41 0.27 -2.88 1.52
C GLN A 41 -0.80 -1.91 2.04
N PHE A 42 -1.94 -1.77 1.35
CA PHE A 42 -3.06 -0.98 1.84
C PHE A 42 -3.65 -1.56 3.13
N LEU A 43 -3.78 -2.89 3.24
CA LEU A 43 -4.20 -3.54 4.47
C LEU A 43 -3.22 -3.29 5.62
N ALA A 44 -1.92 -3.41 5.37
CA ALA A 44 -0.88 -3.13 6.37
C ALA A 44 -0.93 -1.67 6.85
N ALA A 45 -1.10 -0.72 5.92
CA ALA A 45 -1.28 0.69 6.27
C ALA A 45 -2.56 0.91 7.10
N ALA A 46 -3.66 0.25 6.76
CA ALA A 46 -4.90 0.32 7.53
C ALA A 46 -4.77 -0.26 8.94
N VAL A 47 -4.06 -1.39 9.09
CA VAL A 47 -3.77 -2.00 10.40
C VAL A 47 -2.87 -1.10 11.24
N LEU A 48 -1.81 -0.51 10.67
CA LEU A 48 -0.93 0.44 11.36
C LEU A 48 -1.67 1.72 11.78
N ALA A 49 -2.50 2.27 10.89
CA ALA A 49 -3.34 3.42 11.21
C ALA A 49 -4.37 3.07 12.31
N GLY A 50 -5.01 1.90 12.22
CA GLY A 50 -5.94 1.40 13.22
C GLY A 50 -5.28 1.18 14.58
N ALA A 51 -4.10 0.55 14.62
CA ALA A 51 -3.33 0.35 15.84
C ALA A 51 -2.94 1.69 16.50
N ARG A 52 -2.60 2.70 15.69
CA ARG A 52 -2.31 4.06 16.17
C ARG A 52 -3.56 4.74 16.72
N LEU A 53 -4.71 4.59 16.06
CA LEU A 53 -5.99 5.16 16.52
C LEU A 53 -6.51 4.49 17.79
N MET A 54 -6.22 3.20 17.98
CA MET A 54 -6.59 2.45 19.19
C MET A 54 -5.68 2.72 20.40
N GLY A 55 -4.66 3.58 20.23
CA GLY A 55 -3.74 3.97 21.31
C GLY A 55 -2.68 2.92 21.65
N SER A 56 -2.61 1.82 20.89
CA SER A 56 -1.63 0.75 21.11
C SER A 56 -0.23 1.05 20.55
N ALA A 57 -0.04 2.20 19.88
CA ALA A 57 1.22 2.59 19.24
C ALA A 57 1.43 4.10 19.20
#